data_AF-A0AAD5I984-F1
#
_entry.id   AF-A0AAD5I984-F1
#
_cell.length_a   1.000
_cell.length_b   1.000
_cell.length_c   1.000
_cell.angle_alpha   90.00
_cell.angle_beta   90.00
_cell.angle_gamma   90.00
#
_symmetry.space_group_name_H-M   'P 1'
#
loop_
_entity.id
_entity.type
_entity.pdbx_description
1 polymer ?
#
loop_
_entity_poly.entity_id
_entity_poly.type
_entity_poly.pdbx_seq_one_letter_code
_entity_poly.pdbx_strand_id
1 'polypeptide(L)'
;MISWYFPEHKLPDNVIATTDAKALLGADYCPHAVRLQFSSSFLEGIADYVDPGVPFISLSKGLELNTQRMMSQIIPQAMKNPRQPFIALSGPSFALELMNKLPTANS
;
A
#
# COMPACT_ATOMS: atom_id res chain seq x y z
N MET A 1 -3.70 -8.58 18.09
CA MET A 1 -2.34 -8.90 17.59
C MET A 1 -1.44 -7.70 17.89
N ILE A 2 -0.25 -7.89 18.47
CA ILE A 2 0.72 -6.80 18.69
C ILE A 2 1.54 -6.66 17.40
N SER A 3 1.62 -5.45 16.85
CA SER A 3 2.42 -5.18 15.66
C SER A 3 3.90 -5.11 16.02
N TRP A 4 4.79 -5.84 15.32
CA TRP A 4 6.24 -5.72 15.52
C TRP A 4 6.77 -4.31 15.22
N TYR A 5 6.05 -3.57 14.36
CA TYR A 5 6.40 -2.20 14.00
C TYR A 5 5.86 -1.15 14.99
N PHE A 6 4.86 -1.51 15.80
CA PHE A 6 4.23 -0.63 16.80
C PHE A 6 3.86 -1.45 18.06
N PRO A 7 4.86 -1.77 18.90
CA PRO A 7 4.68 -2.67 20.04
C PRO A 7 3.73 -2.11 21.11
N GLU A 8 3.53 -0.78 21.17
CA GLU A 8 2.70 -0.11 22.17
C GLU A 8 1.23 0.09 21.74
N HIS A 9 0.88 -0.27 20.50
CA HIS A 9 -0.49 -0.09 19.99
C HIS A 9 -1.14 -1.42 19.61
N LYS A 10 -2.30 -1.70 20.24
CA LYS A 10 -3.14 -2.85 19.87
C LYS A 10 -3.81 -2.54 18.53
N LEU A 11 -3.59 -3.38 17.53
CA LEU A 11 -4.37 -3.32 16.28
C LEU A 11 -5.86 -3.60 16.58
N PRO A 12 -6.78 -2.94 15.86
CA PRO A 12 -8.20 -3.23 15.95
C PRO A 12 -8.49 -4.73 15.74
N ASP A 13 -9.51 -5.26 16.42
CA ASP A 13 -9.81 -6.71 16.36
C ASP A 13 -10.33 -7.16 14.97
N ASN A 14 -10.70 -6.22 14.09
CA ASN A 14 -11.04 -6.47 12.68
C ASN A 14 -9.83 -6.45 11.72
N VAL A 15 -8.60 -6.29 12.22
CA VAL A 15 -7.38 -6.37 11.42
C VAL A 15 -6.82 -7.79 11.47
N ILE A 16 -6.76 -8.44 10.31
CA ILE A 16 -6.24 -9.79 10.15
C ILE A 16 -4.94 -9.72 9.35
N ALA A 17 -3.85 -10.27 9.89
CA ALA A 17 -2.60 -10.43 9.16
C ALA A 17 -2.61 -11.76 8.40
N THR A 18 -2.19 -11.73 7.15
CA THR A 18 -2.11 -12.91 6.28
C THR A 18 -0.92 -12.77 5.34
N THR A 19 -0.38 -13.91 4.91
CA THR A 19 0.61 -14.02 3.83
C THR A 19 0.01 -14.67 2.58
N ASP A 20 -1.28 -15.02 2.60
CA ASP A 20 -1.99 -15.59 1.46
C ASP A 20 -2.48 -14.47 0.53
N ALA A 21 -1.97 -14.46 -0.71
CA ALA A 21 -2.35 -13.50 -1.75
C ALA A 21 -3.84 -13.57 -2.11
N LYS A 22 -4.52 -14.70 -1.89
CA LYS A 22 -5.96 -14.84 -2.13
C LYS A 22 -6.82 -13.91 -1.29
N ALA A 23 -6.27 -13.36 -0.21
CA ALA A 23 -6.96 -12.35 0.59
C ALA A 23 -7.28 -11.07 -0.19
N LEU A 24 -6.71 -10.89 -1.39
CA LEU A 24 -6.99 -9.76 -2.29
C LEU A 24 -8.26 -9.97 -3.14
N LEU A 25 -8.77 -11.19 -3.24
CA LEU A 25 -9.97 -11.49 -4.04
C LEU A 25 -11.20 -10.81 -3.41
N GLY A 26 -11.90 -9.99 -4.19
CA GLY A 26 -13.07 -9.23 -3.72
C GLY A 26 -12.74 -8.02 -2.84
N ALA A 27 -11.49 -7.56 -2.81
CA ALA A 27 -11.13 -6.33 -2.11
C ALA A 27 -11.64 -5.09 -2.86
N ASP A 28 -12.27 -4.15 -2.17
CA ASP A 28 -12.73 -2.89 -2.78
C ASP A 28 -11.59 -1.87 -2.99
N TYR A 29 -10.55 -1.92 -2.15
CA TYR A 29 -9.40 -0.99 -2.17
C TYR A 29 -8.14 -1.72 -1.72
N CYS A 30 -6.98 -1.38 -2.30
CA CYS A 30 -5.69 -1.98 -1.92
C CYS A 30 -4.67 -0.91 -1.48
N PRO A 31 -4.53 -0.64 -0.17
CA PRO A 31 -3.45 0.18 0.35
C PRO A 31 -2.10 -0.51 0.17
N HIS A 32 -1.21 0.10 -0.62
CA HIS A 32 0.12 -0.42 -0.89
C HIS A 32 1.17 0.33 -0.07
N ALA A 33 1.68 -0.35 0.96
CA ALA A 33 2.71 0.17 1.86
C ALA A 33 4.09 -0.49 1.66
N VAL A 34 4.26 -1.30 0.61
CA VAL A 34 5.54 -1.94 0.30
C VAL A 34 6.53 -0.90 -0.22
N ARG A 35 7.80 -1.03 0.18
CA ARG A 35 8.90 -0.20 -0.32
C ARG A 35 8.99 -0.31 -1.84
N LEU A 36 9.24 0.80 -2.52
CA LEU A 36 9.27 0.88 -4.00
C LEU A 36 10.20 -0.17 -4.64
N GLN A 37 11.41 -0.29 -4.10
CA GLN A 37 12.44 -1.24 -4.52
C GLN A 37 12.01 -2.72 -4.55
N PHE A 38 10.95 -3.08 -3.81
CA PHE A 38 10.38 -4.44 -3.75
C PHE A 38 8.95 -4.48 -4.32
N SER A 39 8.43 -3.35 -4.80
CA SER A 39 7.03 -3.24 -5.22
C SER A 39 6.77 -3.97 -6.53
N SER A 40 7.68 -3.92 -7.51
CA SER A 40 7.49 -4.64 -8.78
C SER A 40 7.33 -6.14 -8.56
N SER A 41 8.29 -6.77 -7.86
CA SER A 41 8.25 -8.21 -7.61
C SER A 41 7.07 -8.62 -6.73
N PHE A 42 6.69 -7.80 -5.75
CA PHE A 42 5.51 -8.04 -4.94
C PHE A 42 4.22 -7.98 -5.77
N LEU A 43 4.03 -6.92 -6.56
CA LEU A 43 2.85 -6.71 -7.40
C LEU A 43 2.72 -7.80 -8.47
N GLU A 44 3.83 -8.19 -9.10
CA GLU A 44 3.86 -9.32 -10.05
C GLU A 44 3.39 -10.63 -9.41
N GLY A 45 3.77 -10.87 -8.15
CA GLY A 45 3.37 -12.07 -7.41
C GLY A 45 1.89 -12.13 -7.02
N ILE A 46 1.22 -10.97 -6.98
CA ILE A 46 -0.21 -10.88 -6.60
C ILE A 46 -1.12 -10.54 -7.78
N ALA A 47 -0.58 -10.28 -8.96
CA ALA A 47 -1.32 -9.77 -10.11
C ALA A 47 -2.54 -10.63 -10.49
N ASP A 48 -2.42 -11.95 -10.38
CA ASP A 48 -3.49 -12.90 -10.72
C ASP A 48 -4.64 -12.94 -9.68
N TYR A 49 -4.46 -12.31 -8.52
CA TYR A 49 -5.43 -12.32 -7.41
C TYR A 49 -6.12 -10.98 -7.18
N VAL A 50 -5.88 -10.00 -8.05
CA VAL A 50 -6.42 -8.65 -7.91
C VAL A 50 -7.38 -8.37 -9.04
N ASP A 51 -8.59 -7.92 -8.69
CA ASP A 51 -9.57 -7.55 -9.69
C ASP A 51 -9.11 -6.29 -10.45
N PRO A 52 -9.26 -6.24 -11.80
CA PRO A 52 -8.77 -5.12 -12.61
C PRO A 52 -9.35 -3.74 -12.25
N GLY A 53 -10.48 -3.71 -11.55
CA GLY A 53 -11.13 -2.48 -11.10
C GLY A 53 -10.65 -1.95 -9.74
N VAL A 54 -9.82 -2.70 -9.02
CA VAL A 54 -9.44 -2.36 -7.64
C VAL A 54 -8.42 -1.21 -7.64
N PRO A 55 -8.75 -0.05 -7.04
CA PRO A 55 -7.81 1.05 -6.90
C PRO A 55 -6.70 0.72 -5.91
N PHE A 56 -5.46 0.88 -6.38
CA PHE A 56 -4.27 0.84 -5.52
C PHE A 56 -4.02 2.20 -4.88
N ILE A 57 -3.87 2.24 -3.56
CA ILE A 57 -3.56 3.47 -2.82
C ILE A 57 -2.10 3.38 -2.38
N SER A 58 -1.19 4.04 -3.09
CA SER A 58 0.22 4.08 -2.72
C SER A 58 0.42 4.98 -1.51
N LEU A 59 0.76 4.37 -0.38
CA LEU A 59 1.11 5.05 0.89
C LEU A 59 2.60 5.38 0.98
N SER A 60 3.40 4.78 0.11
CA SER A 60 4.84 4.96 0.07
C SER A 60 5.21 6.37 -0.43
N LYS A 61 5.62 7.25 0.49
CA LYS A 61 6.43 8.42 0.14
C LYS A 61 7.81 7.96 -0.29
N GLY A 62 8.08 8.02 -1.58
CA GLY A 62 9.41 7.77 -2.13
C GLY A 62 9.43 7.97 -3.63
N LEU A 63 10.56 8.46 -4.14
CA LEU A 63 10.95 8.25 -5.52
C LEU A 63 11.80 6.99 -5.55
N GLU A 64 11.62 6.13 -6.55
CA GLU A 64 12.55 5.02 -6.77
C GLU A 64 13.86 5.60 -7.34
N LEU A 65 14.79 5.95 -6.45
CA LEU A 65 16.02 6.68 -6.78
C LEU A 65 16.93 5.94 -7.77
N ASN A 66 16.76 4.63 -7.94
CA ASN A 66 17.62 3.80 -8.79
C ASN A 66 17.03 3.48 -10.18
N THR A 67 15.71 3.56 -10.36
CA THR A 67 15.05 3.16 -11.63
C THR A 67 14.42 4.32 -12.38
N GLN A 68 14.30 5.49 -11.73
CA GLN A 68 13.51 6.64 -12.20
C GLN A 68 12.03 6.32 -12.47
N ARG A 69 11.52 5.17 -12.02
CA ARG A 69 10.12 4.78 -12.24
C ARG A 69 9.24 5.22 -11.08
N MET A 70 8.11 5.80 -11.43
CA MET A 70 7.08 6.17 -10.46
C MET A 70 6.11 4.99 -10.26
N MET A 71 5.39 4.95 -9.13
CA MET A 71 4.34 3.94 -8.91
C MET A 71 3.27 3.93 -10.01
N SER A 72 3.08 5.07 -10.68
CA SER A 72 2.23 5.22 -11.87
C SER A 72 2.69 4.38 -13.06
N GLN A 73 3.96 3.96 -13.11
CA GLN A 73 4.51 3.09 -14.14
C GLN A 73 4.64 1.65 -13.64
N ILE A 74 5.02 1.46 -12.37
CA ILE A 74 5.23 0.14 -11.77
C ILE A 74 3.90 -0.63 -11.66
N ILE A 75 2.83 0.01 -11.16
CA ILE A 75 1.54 -0.68 -10.94
C ILE A 75 0.97 -1.19 -12.27
N PRO A 76 0.76 -0.37 -13.32
CA PRO A 76 0.15 -0.88 -14.55
C PRO A 76 1.00 -1.95 -15.23
N GLN A 77 2.33 -1.85 -15.12
CA GLN A 77 3.27 -2.82 -15.71
C GLN A 77 3.23 -4.16 -14.96
N ALA A 78 3.35 -4.15 -13.63
CA ALA A 78 3.34 -5.36 -12.81
C ALA A 78 1.99 -6.08 -12.86
N MET A 79 0.90 -5.32 -12.89
CA MET A 79 -0.47 -5.85 -12.98
C MET A 79 -0.86 -6.27 -14.40
N LYS A 80 -0.01 -6.04 -15.41
CA LYS A 80 -0.31 -6.25 -16.84
C LYS A 80 -1.61 -5.57 -17.28
N ASN A 81 -2.01 -4.50 -16.59
CA ASN A 81 -3.23 -3.74 -16.82
C ASN A 81 -2.90 -2.25 -16.96
N PRO A 82 -2.82 -1.73 -18.20
CA PRO A 82 -2.52 -0.32 -18.46
C PRO A 82 -3.51 0.67 -17.83
N ARG A 83 -4.74 0.23 -17.50
CA ARG A 83 -5.79 1.05 -16.91
C ARG A 83 -5.97 0.78 -15.42
N GLN A 84 -5.04 0.10 -14.76
CA GLN A 84 -5.16 -0.18 -13.33
C GLN A 84 -5.31 1.14 -12.56
N PRO A 85 -6.43 1.35 -11.85
CA PRO A 85 -6.62 2.57 -11.09
C PRO A 85 -5.61 2.64 -9.94
N PHE A 86 -4.97 3.79 -9.78
CA PHE A 86 -4.09 4.04 -8.65
C PHE A 86 -4.22 5.48 -8.15
N ILE A 87 -4.00 5.67 -6.86
CA ILE A 87 -4.00 6.95 -6.15
C ILE A 87 -2.70 7.02 -5.36
N ALA A 88 -1.95 8.12 -5.48
CA ALA A 88 -0.77 8.36 -4.66
C ALA A 88 -1.12 9.36 -3.56
N LEU A 89 -0.92 8.97 -2.30
CA LEU A 89 -1.11 9.86 -1.15
C LEU A 89 0.23 10.54 -0.82
N SER A 90 0.32 11.85 -1.07
CA SER A 90 1.47 12.68 -0.74
C SER A 90 1.08 13.73 0.30
N GLY A 91 1.33 13.45 1.58
CA GLY A 91 1.16 14.42 2.67
C GLY A 91 2.19 14.19 3.78
N PRO A 92 2.67 15.23 4.50
CA PRO A 92 3.40 15.02 5.76
C PRO A 92 2.38 14.35 6.70
N SER A 93 2.47 13.06 6.98
CA SER A 93 3.22 12.61 8.14
C SER A 93 2.97 11.13 8.43
N PHE A 94 4.03 10.50 8.94
CA PHE A 94 4.10 9.57 10.06
C PHE A 94 2.84 8.77 10.42
N ALA A 95 2.89 7.46 10.15
CA ALA A 95 2.00 6.44 10.74
C ALA A 95 1.80 6.60 12.26
N LEU A 96 2.76 7.20 12.97
CA LEU A 96 2.68 7.55 14.40
C LEU A 96 1.62 8.63 14.72
N GLU A 97 1.46 9.67 13.88
CA GLU A 97 0.44 10.71 14.10
C GLU A 97 -0.98 10.18 13.88
N LEU A 98 -1.16 9.33 12.86
CA LEU A 98 -2.43 8.62 12.60
C LEU A 98 -2.81 7.68 13.74
N MET A 99 -1.84 6.94 14.31
CA MET A 99 -2.08 6.06 15.45
C MET A 99 -2.43 6.82 16.74
N ASN A 100 -1.95 8.06 16.88
CA ASN A 100 -2.22 8.91 18.03
C ASN A 100 -3.57 9.67 17.97
N LYS A 101 -4.40 9.47 16.93
CA LYS A 101 -5.69 10.18 16.72
C LYS A 101 -5.57 11.71 16.85
N LEU A 102 -4.40 12.28 16.59
CA LEU A 102 -4.23 13.72 16.64
C LEU A 102 -4.80 14.31 15.34
N PRO A 103 -5.68 15.33 15.40
CA PRO A 103 -6.03 16.07 14.20
C PRO A 103 -4.76 16.73 13.67
N THR A 104 -4.44 16.49 12.40
CA THR A 104 -3.40 17.24 11.68
C THR A 104 -3.88 18.69 11.54
N ALA A 105 -3.61 19.49 12.56
CA ALA A 105 -3.72 20.92 12.53
C ALA A 105 -2.34 21.45 12.10
N ASN A 106 -2.24 21.92 10.86
CA ASN A 106 -1.14 22.77 10.45
C ASN A 106 -1.24 24.09 11.23
N SER A 107 -0.16 24.46 11.91
CA SER A 107 0.14 25.86 12.28
C SER A 107 1.23 26.39 11.37
#